data_AF-A0A7C1M0F7-F1
#
_entry.id   AF-A0A7C1M0F7-F1
#
_cell.length_a   1.000
_cell.length_b   1.000
_cell.length_c   1.000
_cell.angle_alpha   90.00
_cell.angle_beta   90.00
_cell.angle_gamma   90.00
#
_symmetry.space_group_name_H-M   'P 1'
#
loop_
_entity.id
_entity.type
_entity.pdbx_description
1 polymer ?
#
loop_
_entity_poly.entity_id
_entity_poly.type
_entity_poly.pdbx_seq_one_letter_code
_entity_poly.pdbx_strand_id
1 'polypeptide(L)'
;MSLYSVAPIRLAEPLNQSSWELIKAVAIELPGASLNSARFGYADITCRSDLFGFPDYLELLVASDKQHLNVRSQSLIGFYDLGVNRRRVELLRRSLVQRGIAVD
;
A
#
# COMPACT_ATOMS: atom_id res chain seq x y z
N MET A 1 -15.91 8.86 9.29
CA MET A 1 -14.73 8.61 8.43
C MET A 1 -13.61 8.14 9.34
N SER A 2 -13.57 6.84 9.65
CA SER A 2 -12.54 6.30 10.55
C SER A 2 -11.21 6.30 9.78
N LEU A 3 -10.35 7.27 10.09
CA LEU A 3 -8.96 7.25 9.64
C LEU A 3 -8.24 6.17 10.45
N TYR A 4 -8.37 4.92 10.03
CA TYR A 4 -7.50 3.86 10.52
C TYR A 4 -6.10 4.12 9.98
N SER A 5 -5.26 4.74 10.81
CA SER A 5 -3.84 4.90 10.53
C SER A 5 -3.17 3.54 10.75
N VAL A 6 -2.67 2.94 9.68
CA VAL A 6 -1.81 1.76 9.77
C VAL A 6 -0.38 2.24 9.99
N ALA A 7 0.37 1.56 10.86
CA ALA A 7 1.77 1.89 11.11
C ALA A 7 2.57 1.92 9.78
N PRO A 8 3.44 2.92 9.56
CA PRO A 8 4.29 2.96 8.39
C PRO A 8 5.10 1.66 8.24
N ILE A 9 5.35 1.25 6.99
CA ILE A 9 6.21 0.11 6.70
C ILE A 9 7.65 0.61 6.68
N ARG A 10 8.52 0.02 7.50
CA ARG A 10 9.93 0.36 7.52
C ARG A 10 10.66 -0.37 6.40
N LEU A 11 11.31 0.38 5.52
CA LEU A 11 12.16 -0.16 4.45
C LEU A 11 13.48 -0.67 5.04
N ALA A 12 14.02 -1.74 4.46
CA ALA A 12 15.29 -2.32 4.91
C ALA A 12 16.48 -1.37 4.66
N GLU A 13 16.40 -0.60 3.57
CA GLU A 13 17.36 0.44 3.19
C GLU A 13 16.62 1.71 2.76
N PRO A 14 17.29 2.88 2.75
CA PRO A 14 16.71 4.09 2.16
C PRO A 14 16.27 3.87 0.70
N LEU A 15 15.09 4.39 0.35
CA LEU A 15 14.48 4.25 -0.96
C LEU A 15 15.45 4.67 -2.07
N ASN A 16 15.66 3.76 -3.00
CA ASN A 16 16.35 3.95 -4.28
C ASN A 16 15.44 3.50 -5.45
N GLN A 17 15.88 3.75 -6.69
CA GLN A 17 15.07 3.45 -7.88
C GLN A 17 14.67 1.97 -7.97
N SER A 18 15.61 1.05 -7.71
CA SER A 18 15.35 -0.39 -7.78
C SER A 18 14.33 -0.83 -6.72
N SER A 19 14.50 -0.39 -5.47
CA SER A 19 13.55 -0.67 -4.40
C SER A 19 12.16 -0.09 -4.70
N TRP A 20 12.09 1.07 -5.35
CA TRP A 20 10.82 1.68 -5.73
C TRP A 20 10.10 0.90 -6.82
N GLU A 21 10.81 0.41 -7.85
CA GLU A 21 10.21 -0.46 -8.87
C GLU A 21 9.69 -1.77 -8.25
N LEU A 22 10.43 -2.35 -7.30
CA LEU A 22 9.98 -3.53 -6.57
C LEU A 22 8.76 -3.26 -5.69
N ILE A 23 8.72 -2.14 -4.97
CA ILE A 23 7.56 -1.75 -4.15
C ILE A 23 6.31 -1.64 -5.03
N LYS A 24 6.41 -0.96 -6.18
CA LYS A 24 5.29 -0.86 -7.13
C LYS A 24 4.87 -2.23 -7.65
N ALA A 25 5.82 -3.08 -8.04
CA ALA A 25 5.53 -4.42 -8.53
C ALA A 25 4.78 -5.26 -7.48
N VAL A 26 5.20 -5.21 -6.22
CA VAL A 26 4.51 -5.90 -5.12
C VAL A 26 3.11 -5.31 -4.87
N ALA A 27 2.96 -4.00 -4.97
CA ALA A 27 1.67 -3.35 -4.72
C ALA A 27 0.62 -3.70 -5.79
N ILE A 28 1.01 -3.88 -7.06
CA ILE A 28 0.09 -4.30 -8.13
C ILE A 28 -0.21 -5.81 -8.11
N GLU A 29 0.53 -6.62 -7.35
CA GLU A 29 0.21 -8.03 -7.09
C GLU A 29 -0.96 -8.21 -6.09
N LEU A 30 -1.35 -7.14 -5.39
CA LEU A 30 -2.49 -7.20 -4.48
C LEU A 30 -3.80 -7.51 -5.24
N PRO A 31 -4.74 -8.25 -4.63
CA PRO A 31 -6.00 -8.59 -5.29
C PRO A 31 -6.75 -7.36 -5.80
N GLY A 32 -7.11 -7.39 -7.08
CA GLY A 32 -7.86 -6.33 -7.75
C GLY A 32 -7.12 -5.01 -7.90
N ALA A 33 -5.80 -4.97 -7.66
CA ALA A 33 -4.99 -3.76 -7.75
C ALA A 33 -4.74 -3.31 -9.20
N SER A 34 -4.77 -2.00 -9.42
CA SER A 34 -4.46 -1.36 -10.69
C SER A 34 -3.79 -0.02 -10.42
N LEU A 35 -2.63 0.20 -11.05
CA LEU A 35 -1.88 1.43 -10.89
C LEU A 35 -2.54 2.56 -11.69
N ASN A 36 -2.93 3.64 -11.01
CA ASN A 36 -3.49 4.83 -11.66
C ASN A 36 -2.38 5.79 -12.09
N SER A 37 -1.48 6.12 -11.16
CA SER A 37 -0.34 7.00 -11.42
C SER A 37 0.83 6.69 -10.48
N ALA A 38 2.05 6.96 -10.92
CA ALA A 38 3.24 6.83 -10.09
C ALA A 38 4.29 7.88 -10.44
N ARG A 39 5.04 8.28 -9.41
CA ARG A 39 6.33 8.96 -9.51
C ARG A 39 7.26 8.38 -8.47
N PHE A 40 8.54 8.74 -8.48
CA PHE A 40 9.47 8.24 -7.48
C PHE A 40 9.00 8.59 -6.05
N GLY A 41 8.79 7.57 -5.22
CA GLY A 41 8.32 7.69 -3.83
C GLY A 41 6.80 7.91 -3.65
N TYR A 42 6.01 7.89 -4.71
CA TYR A 42 4.55 8.03 -4.63
C TYR A 42 3.82 7.17 -5.67
N ALA A 43 2.80 6.43 -5.24
CA ALA A 43 1.91 5.70 -6.13
C ALA A 43 0.45 5.81 -5.68
N ASP A 44 -0.43 6.02 -6.66
CA ASP A 44 -1.87 5.94 -6.51
C ASP A 44 -2.39 4.68 -7.20
N ILE A 45 -3.08 3.84 -6.45
CA ILE A 45 -3.53 2.52 -6.86
C ILE A 45 -5.00 2.37 -6.51
N THR A 46 -5.77 1.79 -7.41
CA THR A 46 -7.15 1.36 -7.14
C THR A 46 -7.15 -0.13 -6.84
N CYS A 47 -7.87 -0.57 -5.80
CA CYS A 47 -8.10 -1.98 -5.51
C CYS A 47 -9.60 -2.29 -5.57
N ARG A 48 -10.04 -3.18 -6.46
CA ARG A 48 -11.42 -3.66 -6.47
C ARG A 48 -11.61 -4.78 -5.43
N SER A 49 -12.56 -4.58 -4.52
CA SER A 49 -12.94 -5.60 -3.54
C SER A 49 -14.04 -6.50 -4.09
N ASP A 50 -13.81 -7.81 -4.11
CA ASP A 50 -14.80 -8.80 -4.56
C ASP A 50 -16.04 -8.86 -3.66
N LEU A 51 -15.93 -8.44 -2.40
CA LEU A 51 -17.00 -8.56 -1.40
C LEU A 51 -18.14 -7.55 -1.61
N PHE A 52 -17.84 -6.38 -2.17
CA PHE A 52 -18.83 -5.30 -2.37
C PHE A 52 -18.74 -4.60 -3.74
N GLY A 53 -17.81 -5.00 -4.62
CA GLY A 53 -17.68 -4.44 -5.97
C GLY A 53 -17.24 -2.97 -6.03
N PHE A 54 -17.00 -2.32 -4.89
CA PHE A 54 -16.55 -0.93 -4.83
C PHE A 54 -15.04 -0.83 -5.05
N PRO A 55 -14.57 0.18 -5.79
CA PRO A 55 -13.15 0.52 -5.82
C PRO A 55 -12.74 1.11 -4.46
N ASP A 56 -11.67 0.58 -3.89
CA ASP A 56 -10.95 1.18 -2.77
C ASP A 56 -9.70 1.89 -3.31
N TYR A 57 -9.28 2.98 -2.69
CA TYR A 57 -7.98 3.59 -2.95
C TYR A 57 -6.90 2.96 -2.07
N LEU A 58 -5.71 2.79 -2.64
CA LEU A 58 -4.46 2.47 -1.98
C LEU A 58 -3.43 3.50 -2.42
N GLU A 59 -2.97 4.30 -1.47
CA GLU A 59 -1.94 5.31 -1.70
C GLU A 59 -0.66 4.92 -0.97
N LEU A 60 0.45 5.02 -1.69
CA LEU A 60 1.80 4.79 -1.19
C LEU A 60 2.55 6.11 -1.19
N LEU A 61 3.11 6.50 -0.05
CA LEU A 61 3.89 7.71 0.08
C LEU A 61 5.13 7.48 0.95
N VAL A 62 6.30 7.63 0.37
CA VAL A 62 7.56 7.53 1.11
C VAL A 62 7.81 8.84 1.88
N ALA A 63 8.16 8.70 3.15
CA ALA A 63 8.51 9.81 4.03
C ALA A 63 9.82 10.49 3.59
N SER A 64 10.05 11.70 4.09
CA SER A 64 11.24 12.49 3.73
C SER A 64 12.56 11.82 4.12
N ASP A 65 12.55 10.92 5.11
CA ASP A 65 13.72 10.12 5.52
C ASP A 65 14.06 8.97 4.55
N LYS A 66 13.20 8.73 3.55
CA LYS A 66 13.31 7.64 2.57
C LYS A 66 13.30 6.24 3.18
N GLN A 67 13.03 6.07 4.47
CA GLN A 67 13.03 4.78 5.16
C GLN A 67 11.64 4.35 5.61
N HIS A 68 10.66 5.24 5.64
CA HIS A 68 9.28 4.89 5.98
C HIS A 68 8.36 5.02 4.78
N LEU A 69 7.66 3.94 4.48
CA LEU A 69 6.59 3.89 3.49
C LEU A 69 5.25 4.04 4.20
N ASN A 70 4.62 5.21 4.05
CA ASN A 70 3.26 5.44 4.51
C ASN A 70 2.29 4.78 3.54
N VAL A 71 1.29 4.08 4.07
CA VAL A 71 0.26 3.40 3.29
C VAL A 71 -1.10 3.84 3.79
N ARG A 72 -1.91 4.38 2.88
CA ARG A 72 -3.31 4.72 3.14
C ARG A 72 -4.20 3.83 2.29
N SER A 73 -5.11 3.10 2.92
CA SER A 73 -6.13 2.33 2.21
C SER A 73 -7.52 2.76 2.68
N GLN A 74 -8.37 3.19 1.74
CA GLN A 74 -9.66 3.79 2.04
C GLN A 74 -10.72 3.38 1.02
N SER A 75 -11.88 2.96 1.51
CA SER A 75 -13.05 2.68 0.68
C SER A 75 -13.73 3.96 0.21
N LEU A 76 -14.18 3.97 -1.06
CA LEU A 76 -14.96 5.07 -1.65
C LEU A 76 -16.38 5.17 -1.11
N ILE A 77 -16.98 4.02 -0.75
CA ILE A 77 -18.38 3.91 -0.34
C ILE A 77 -18.45 3.01 0.90
N GLY A 78 -18.98 3.53 2.00
CA GLY A 78 -19.31 2.75 3.20
C GLY A 78 -18.56 3.15 4.48
N PHE A 79 -19.22 2.95 5.62
CA PHE A 79 -18.69 3.22 6.97
C PHE A 79 -18.08 1.98 7.65
N TYR A 80 -18.30 0.79 7.09
CA TYR A 80 -17.86 -0.48 7.66
C TYR A 80 -16.65 -1.04 6.89
N ASP A 81 -15.46 -0.90 7.47
CA ASP A 81 -14.21 -1.39 6.87
C ASP A 81 -14.15 -2.94 6.82
N LEU A 82 -14.90 -3.67 7.66
CA LEU A 82 -14.80 -5.13 7.88
C LEU A 82 -13.34 -5.66 7.97
N GLY A 83 -12.38 -4.76 8.23
CA GLY A 83 -10.95 -5.01 8.18
C GLY A 83 -10.36 -5.26 6.79
N VAL A 84 -11.07 -5.04 5.68
CA VAL A 84 -10.57 -5.27 4.32
C VAL A 84 -9.40 -4.33 4.00
N ASN A 85 -9.54 -3.03 4.30
CA ASN A 85 -8.46 -2.07 4.05
C ASN A 85 -7.24 -2.39 4.91
N ARG A 86 -7.45 -2.72 6.19
CA ARG A 86 -6.36 -3.16 7.08
C ARG A 86 -5.67 -4.41 6.53
N ARG A 87 -6.41 -5.45 6.15
CA ARG A 87 -5.85 -6.70 5.61
C ARG A 87 -5.01 -6.43 4.37
N ARG A 88 -5.43 -5.50 3.50
CA ARG A 88 -4.67 -5.09 2.32
C ARG A 88 -3.30 -4.53 2.68
N VAL A 89 -3.24 -3.62 3.65
CA VAL A 89 -1.96 -3.04 4.09
C VAL A 89 -1.07 -4.10 4.75
N GLU A 90 -1.65 -5.00 5.56
CA GLU A 90 -0.89 -6.11 6.15
C GLU A 90 -0.35 -7.10 5.10
N LEU A 91 -1.13 -7.39 4.05
CA LEU A 91 -0.67 -8.21 2.93
C LEU A 91 0.51 -7.55 2.21
N LEU A 92 0.40 -6.25 1.92
CA LEU A 92 1.50 -5.48 1.32
C LEU A 92 2.75 -5.54 2.20
N ARG A 93 2.63 -5.29 3.51
CA ARG A 93 3.75 -5.36 4.46
C ARG A 93 4.43 -6.72 4.42
N ARG A 94 3.66 -7.80 4.54
CA ARG A 94 4.20 -9.17 4.52
C ARG A 94 4.94 -9.48 3.22
N SER A 95 4.37 -9.11 2.08
CA SER A 95 5.01 -9.35 0.78
C SER A 95 6.33 -8.57 0.63
N LEU A 96 6.40 -7.34 1.14
CA LEU A 96 7.64 -6.55 1.13
C LEU A 96 8.70 -7.15 2.06
N VAL A 97 8.31 -7.61 3.25
CA VAL A 97 9.22 -8.27 4.21
C VAL A 97 9.75 -9.59 3.64
N GLN A 98 8.88 -10.42 3.05
CA GLN A 98 9.27 -11.69 2.43
C GLN A 98 10.29 -11.52 1.29
N ARG A 99 10.25 -10.37 0.60
CA ARG A 99 11.18 -10.02 -0.49
C ARG A 99 12.44 -9.27 0.01
N GLY A 100 12.59 -9.06 1.32
CA GLY A 100 13.71 -8.33 1.90
C GLY A 100 13.71 -6.83 1.61
N ILE A 101 12.60 -6.27 1.12
CA ILE A 101 12.46 -4.84 0.80
C ILE A 101 12.14 -4.04 2.06
N ALA A 102 11.41 -4.65 2.99
CA ALA A 102 10.99 -4.08 4.26
C ALA A 102 11.40 -4.97 5.43
N VAL A 103 11.32 -4.39 6.63
CA VAL A 103 11.50 -5.08 7.91
C VAL A 103 10.24 -4.91 8.76
N ASP A 104 9.97 -5.89 9.64
CA ASP A 104 8.86 -5.86 10.60
C ASP A 104 9.21 -4.98 11.82
#